data_AF-A0A956IGP1-F1
#
_entry.id   AF-A0A956IGP1-F1
#
_cell.length_a   1.000
_cell.length_b   1.000
_cell.length_c   1.000
_cell.angle_alpha   90.00
_cell.angle_beta   90.00
_cell.angle_gamma   90.00
#
_symmetry.space_group_name_H-M   'P 1'
#
loop_
_entity.id
_entity.type
_entity.pdbx_description
1 polymer ?
#
loop_
_entity_poly.entity_id
_entity_poly.type
_entity_poly.pdbx_seq_one_letter_code
_entity_poly.pdbx_strand_id
1 'polypeptide(L)'
;MIRGMTVRRLLVLFAACGSLTACNWITGAAGLEAGDPAEDDTSGPGAGPGPVGAGGSMGVGAGSSVGGGAGVGGAGVGGDPDPPVEMSPVDGVTMSRIAIYQSVERLLMEGGNSASSTAPVVAGRPALLRVFYSVDGGYNGQPVVARLTIGSGQPIEMQTTLSGSSSAGNLGSTLNFDVDPALLTPGAGYRVELLQASELTSGGNTGAIYPSSGQADLDVEVGGGLKVTLVPIQYNGDGSGRMPDTSAGQLKAYEDLFFAMYPITDVQISVRQAFNWSQSVQAGGNGWNNLLNAIADLRQNDNAPFDEYYYGIFNPADSFNSYCSGGCVTGLGFVGGPSDDSSHAAIGVGFSGGTSVDTAVHEVGHNHGRPHAPCGNVSGADGSYPYSNATLGVWGFNLLSGQLYGPNDYRDMMSYCDPPWISDYQYDKIFERVQFTNNASIQVPPSMQNLTWDRVELGPNGTTTPMSAITMHHP
;
A
#
# COMPACT_ATOMS: atom_id res chain seq x y z
N MET A 1 -54.33 -10.22 -38.60
CA MET A 1 -53.56 -11.17 -37.76
C MET A 1 -52.30 -11.54 -38.51
N ILE A 2 -51.14 -11.07 -38.06
CA ILE A 2 -49.85 -11.77 -37.98
C ILE A 2 -49.06 -10.98 -36.92
N ARG A 3 -48.64 -11.68 -35.88
CA ARG A 3 -48.02 -11.15 -34.66
C ARG A 3 -46.69 -10.47 -34.97
N GLY A 4 -46.46 -9.31 -34.35
CA GLY A 4 -45.14 -8.69 -34.27
C GLY A 4 -44.18 -9.59 -33.49
N MET A 5 -43.13 -10.05 -34.16
CA MET A 5 -41.99 -10.69 -33.51
C MET A 5 -41.13 -9.61 -32.87
N THR A 6 -41.11 -9.56 -31.54
CA THR A 6 -40.12 -8.81 -30.78
C THR A 6 -38.76 -9.47 -31.00
N VAL A 7 -37.88 -8.81 -31.75
CA VAL A 7 -36.50 -9.26 -31.93
C VAL A 7 -35.76 -9.04 -30.61
N ARG A 8 -35.65 -10.09 -29.78
CA ARG A 8 -34.75 -10.10 -28.62
C ARG A 8 -33.32 -10.25 -29.16
N ARG A 9 -32.48 -9.25 -28.89
CA ARG A 9 -31.07 -9.26 -29.29
C ARG A 9 -30.25 -9.83 -28.14
N LEU A 10 -29.63 -10.98 -28.37
CA LEU A 10 -28.68 -11.61 -27.46
C LEU A 10 -27.29 -11.03 -27.78
N LEU A 11 -26.66 -10.35 -26.83
CA LEU A 11 -25.25 -9.97 -26.94
C LEU A 11 -24.44 -11.07 -26.24
N VAL A 12 -23.67 -11.83 -27.01
CA VAL A 12 -22.68 -12.77 -26.47
C VAL A 12 -21.34 -12.04 -26.48
N LEU A 13 -20.92 -11.50 -25.33
CA LEU A 13 -19.54 -11.10 -25.16
C LEU A 13 -18.71 -12.38 -25.00
N PHE A 14 -17.84 -12.65 -25.97
CA PHE A 14 -16.76 -13.62 -25.77
C PHE A 14 -15.74 -12.99 -24.82
N ALA A 15 -15.93 -13.17 -23.52
CA ALA A 15 -14.79 -13.22 -22.61
C ALA A 15 -14.08 -14.53 -22.91
N ALA A 16 -12.82 -14.46 -23.36
CA ALA A 16 -11.96 -15.63 -23.32
C ALA A 16 -11.85 -16.05 -21.85
N CYS A 17 -12.62 -17.08 -21.48
CA CYS A 17 -12.72 -17.60 -20.14
C CYS A 17 -11.43 -18.34 -19.81
N GLY A 18 -10.43 -17.61 -19.32
CA GLY A 18 -9.41 -18.19 -18.47
C GLY A 18 -10.08 -18.50 -17.14
N SER A 19 -10.48 -19.77 -16.97
CA SER A 19 -10.80 -20.43 -15.69
C SER A 19 -11.17 -19.50 -14.52
N LEU A 20 -12.45 -19.14 -14.43
CA LEU A 20 -13.05 -18.65 -13.18
C LEU A 20 -12.96 -19.77 -12.13
N THR A 21 -11.88 -19.77 -11.37
CA THR A 21 -11.81 -20.50 -10.12
C THR A 21 -12.13 -19.48 -9.04
N ALA A 22 -13.38 -19.43 -8.59
CA ALA A 22 -13.63 -19.00 -7.22
C ALA A 22 -12.87 -20.00 -6.34
N CYS A 23 -11.66 -19.65 -5.90
CA CYS A 23 -10.82 -20.51 -5.09
C CYS A 23 -11.40 -20.57 -3.66
N ASN A 24 -12.49 -21.31 -3.52
CA ASN A 24 -12.98 -21.78 -2.23
C ASN A 24 -12.65 -23.26 -2.12
N TRP A 25 -11.41 -23.59 -1.76
CA TRP A 25 -11.11 -24.90 -1.21
C TRP A 25 -11.15 -24.81 0.31
N ILE A 26 -12.31 -25.24 0.82
CA ILE A 26 -12.55 -25.68 2.18
C ILE A 26 -11.31 -26.40 2.72
N THR A 27 -10.78 -25.91 3.84
CA THR A 27 -9.85 -26.65 4.68
C THR A 27 -10.56 -27.92 5.15
N GLY A 28 -10.24 -29.04 4.50
CA GLY A 28 -10.66 -30.35 4.94
C GLY A 28 -9.95 -30.69 6.25
N ALA A 29 -10.61 -30.44 7.38
CA ALA A 29 -10.40 -31.19 8.59
C ALA A 29 -10.95 -32.61 8.37
N ALA A 30 -10.06 -33.57 8.09
CA ALA A 30 -10.35 -35.00 8.21
C ALA A 30 -9.04 -35.75 8.50
N GLY A 31 -8.85 -36.09 9.77
CA GLY A 31 -7.72 -36.87 10.25
C GLY A 31 -7.87 -37.20 11.74
N LEU A 32 -9.08 -37.57 12.17
CA LEU A 32 -9.29 -38.30 13.41
C LEU A 32 -9.16 -39.79 13.09
N GLU A 33 -8.03 -40.39 13.44
CA GLU A 33 -7.99 -41.80 13.82
C GLU A 33 -7.47 -41.87 15.26
N ALA A 34 -8.33 -42.36 16.14
CA ALA A 34 -7.98 -42.70 17.50
C ALA A 34 -7.26 -44.07 17.51
N GLY A 35 -6.05 -44.09 18.07
CA GLY A 35 -5.31 -45.28 18.42
C GLY A 35 -4.49 -45.00 19.69
N ASP A 36 -4.84 -45.71 20.76
CA ASP A 36 -4.41 -45.54 22.16
C ASP A 36 -2.97 -46.07 22.43
N PRO A 37 -2.42 -45.98 23.67
CA PRO A 37 -1.17 -45.27 23.95
C PRO A 37 0.06 -46.18 24.09
N ALA A 38 1.25 -45.61 23.96
CA ALA A 38 2.47 -46.19 24.52
C ALA A 38 3.41 -45.08 25.00
N GLU A 39 3.83 -45.26 26.25
CA GLU A 39 4.77 -44.47 27.04
C GLU A 39 6.15 -44.37 26.35
N ASP A 40 6.78 -43.20 26.40
CA ASP A 40 8.16 -43.11 26.91
C ASP A 40 8.49 -41.69 27.39
N ASP A 41 9.19 -41.69 28.50
CA ASP A 41 9.65 -40.59 29.33
C ASP A 41 10.90 -39.95 28.70
N THR A 42 11.12 -38.65 28.94
CA THR A 42 12.38 -38.12 29.52
C THR A 42 12.56 -36.60 29.31
N SER A 43 12.54 -35.90 30.46
CA SER A 43 13.38 -34.74 30.85
C SER A 43 13.22 -33.34 30.20
N GLY A 44 12.80 -32.36 31.03
CA GLY A 44 12.64 -30.91 30.74
C GLY A 44 13.92 -30.06 30.93
N PRO A 45 13.90 -28.84 31.54
CA PRO A 45 12.79 -27.97 31.97
C PRO A 45 12.82 -26.51 31.45
N GLY A 46 11.65 -25.85 31.48
CA GLY A 46 11.44 -24.50 32.03
C GLY A 46 11.88 -23.23 31.27
N ALA A 47 10.89 -22.41 30.85
CA ALA A 47 10.86 -20.96 31.11
C ALA A 47 9.46 -20.40 30.78
N GLY A 48 8.79 -19.82 31.78
CA GLY A 48 7.52 -19.13 31.64
C GLY A 48 7.66 -17.70 31.09
N PRO A 49 6.53 -17.03 30.78
CA PRO A 49 6.50 -15.78 30.03
C PRO A 49 6.61 -14.55 30.93
N GLY A 50 7.28 -13.50 30.43
CA GLY A 50 7.40 -12.18 31.06
C GLY A 50 7.03 -11.06 30.07
N PRO A 51 6.64 -9.86 30.56
CA PRO A 51 5.38 -9.25 30.15
C PRO A 51 5.47 -8.02 29.24
N VAL A 52 4.33 -7.72 28.64
CA VAL A 52 3.93 -6.49 27.93
C VAL A 52 4.11 -5.24 28.80
N GLY A 53 4.88 -4.27 28.27
CA GLY A 53 5.02 -2.92 28.83
C GLY A 53 4.00 -1.96 28.21
N ALA A 54 3.14 -1.40 29.07
CA ALA A 54 2.28 -0.27 28.75
C ALA A 54 3.10 1.03 28.75
N GLY A 55 3.09 1.76 27.64
CA GLY A 55 3.66 3.10 27.51
C GLY A 55 2.61 4.17 27.77
N GLY A 56 2.83 4.99 28.79
CA GLY A 56 1.92 5.99 29.31
C GLY A 56 1.91 7.32 28.57
N SER A 57 0.75 7.95 28.63
CA SER A 57 0.42 9.33 28.26
C SER A 57 1.40 10.37 28.81
N MET A 58 1.94 11.22 27.95
CA MET A 58 2.61 12.48 28.33
C MET A 58 1.68 13.66 28.01
N GLY A 59 1.24 14.33 29.08
CA GLY A 59 0.41 15.52 29.04
C GLY A 59 1.19 16.77 28.61
N VAL A 60 0.52 17.59 27.82
CA VAL A 60 0.99 18.88 27.32
C VAL A 60 0.86 19.92 28.44
N GLY A 61 1.99 20.44 28.93
CA GLY A 61 2.06 21.51 29.92
C GLY A 61 2.05 22.88 29.23
N ALA A 62 1.01 23.66 29.48
CA ALA A 62 0.94 25.08 29.14
C ALA A 62 1.91 25.90 30.02
N GLY A 63 2.72 26.75 29.39
CA GLY A 63 3.62 27.70 30.05
C GLY A 63 3.29 29.14 29.62
N SER A 64 2.84 29.92 30.59
CA SER A 64 2.35 31.29 30.47
C SER A 64 3.36 32.34 29.99
N SER A 65 2.81 33.34 29.31
CA SER A 65 3.30 34.70 29.12
C SER A 65 3.59 35.44 30.44
N VAL A 66 4.63 36.28 30.46
CA VAL A 66 4.64 37.73 30.81
C VAL A 66 6.09 38.21 30.94
N GLY A 67 6.41 39.38 30.36
CA GLY A 67 7.58 40.18 30.79
C GLY A 67 8.17 41.07 29.72
N GLY A 68 7.54 42.22 29.46
CA GLY A 68 8.12 43.29 28.64
C GLY A 68 9.27 44.02 29.35
N GLY A 69 10.30 44.39 28.58
CA GLY A 69 11.39 45.27 28.99
C GLY A 69 11.92 46.03 27.76
N ALA A 70 11.93 47.36 27.84
CA ALA A 70 12.24 48.29 26.77
C ALA A 70 13.73 48.70 26.74
N GLY A 71 14.21 49.11 25.54
CA GLY A 71 15.48 49.82 25.27
C GLY A 71 16.71 48.90 25.21
N VAL A 72 17.60 48.96 24.22
CA VAL A 72 18.26 50.14 23.65
C VAL A 72 18.67 49.86 22.20
N GLY A 73 18.44 50.82 21.31
CA GLY A 73 18.90 50.78 19.93
C GLY A 73 20.43 50.87 19.83
N GLY A 74 21.04 49.79 19.35
CA GLY A 74 22.40 49.79 18.82
C GLY A 74 22.31 49.70 17.30
N ALA A 75 22.72 50.77 16.60
CA ALA A 75 22.94 50.75 15.16
C ALA A 75 24.12 49.80 14.87
N GLY A 76 23.80 48.54 14.56
CA GLY A 76 24.75 47.58 14.02
C GLY A 76 25.06 47.95 12.58
N VAL A 77 26.33 48.28 12.35
CA VAL A 77 26.93 48.53 11.05
C VAL A 77 26.60 47.34 10.15
N GLY A 78 25.91 47.59 9.04
CA GLY A 78 25.71 46.59 7.99
C GLY A 78 27.07 46.23 7.41
N GLY A 79 27.64 45.12 7.87
CA GLY A 79 28.66 44.41 7.11
C GLY A 79 27.98 43.88 5.86
N ASP A 80 28.60 44.10 4.70
CA ASP A 80 28.23 43.36 3.50
C ASP A 80 28.16 41.87 3.84
N PRO A 81 27.15 41.13 3.35
CA PRO A 81 27.12 39.68 3.57
C PRO A 81 28.44 39.10 3.05
N ASP A 82 29.10 38.29 3.89
CA ASP A 82 30.29 37.56 3.48
C ASP A 82 30.03 36.88 2.13
N PRO A 83 31.00 36.90 1.19
CA PRO A 83 30.83 36.25 -0.09
C PRO A 83 30.46 34.77 0.12
N PRO A 84 29.59 34.20 -0.72
CA PRO A 84 29.21 32.80 -0.61
C PRO A 84 30.46 31.92 -0.58
N VAL A 85 30.56 31.05 0.44
CA VAL A 85 31.65 30.09 0.55
C VAL A 85 31.62 29.18 -0.68
N GLU A 86 32.73 29.10 -1.41
CA GLU A 86 32.83 28.25 -2.59
C GLU A 86 32.84 26.78 -2.15
N MET A 87 31.89 25.99 -2.65
CA MET A 87 31.73 24.59 -2.27
C MET A 87 32.26 23.66 -3.35
N SER A 88 33.02 22.64 -2.95
CA SER A 88 33.64 21.64 -3.82
C SER A 88 33.34 20.21 -3.33
N PRO A 89 33.38 19.20 -4.23
CA PRO A 89 33.15 17.80 -3.85
C PRO A 89 34.07 17.33 -2.74
N VAL A 90 33.50 16.73 -1.69
CA VAL A 90 34.28 16.26 -0.52
C VAL A 90 35.20 15.10 -0.88
N ASP A 91 36.44 15.09 -0.38
CA ASP A 91 37.37 13.98 -0.55
C ASP A 91 37.04 12.78 0.36
N GLY A 92 37.43 11.57 -0.09
CA GLY A 92 37.35 10.34 0.68
C GLY A 92 35.93 9.88 1.04
N VAL A 93 34.92 10.38 0.34
CA VAL A 93 33.52 9.94 0.47
C VAL A 93 33.01 9.51 -0.90
N THR A 94 32.50 8.30 -1.00
CA THR A 94 31.91 7.79 -2.25
C THR A 94 30.44 7.46 -2.02
N MET A 95 29.55 8.00 -2.84
CA MET A 95 28.16 7.56 -2.89
C MET A 95 28.08 6.15 -3.46
N SER A 96 27.60 5.21 -2.66
CA SER A 96 27.50 3.80 -3.06
C SER A 96 26.15 3.46 -3.66
N ARG A 97 25.08 4.16 -3.23
CA ARG A 97 23.70 3.91 -3.67
C ARG A 97 22.84 5.15 -3.45
N ILE A 98 21.89 5.38 -4.36
CA ILE A 98 20.78 6.34 -4.17
C ILE A 98 19.49 5.60 -4.42
N ALA A 99 18.54 5.72 -3.49
CA ALA A 99 17.22 5.10 -3.60
C ALA A 99 16.12 6.06 -3.14
N ILE A 100 14.96 5.96 -3.76
CA ILE A 100 13.75 6.70 -3.39
C ILE A 100 12.69 5.73 -2.88
N TYR A 101 11.92 6.13 -1.87
CA TYR A 101 10.96 5.28 -1.19
C TYR A 101 9.57 5.93 -1.19
N GLN A 102 8.62 5.18 -1.74
CA GLN A 102 7.19 5.42 -1.64
C GLN A 102 6.56 4.06 -1.29
N SER A 103 6.54 3.69 -0.01
CA SER A 103 6.20 2.33 0.48
C SER A 103 7.26 1.26 0.23
N VAL A 104 7.82 1.22 -0.97
CA VAL A 104 8.90 0.29 -1.37
C VAL A 104 10.11 1.07 -1.87
N GLU A 105 11.27 0.44 -1.77
CA GLU A 105 12.53 0.95 -2.29
C GLU A 105 12.58 0.87 -3.82
N ARG A 106 12.79 2.01 -4.47
CA ARG A 106 13.20 2.09 -5.87
C ARG A 106 14.66 2.53 -5.95
N LEU A 107 15.48 1.67 -6.53
CA LEU A 107 16.88 1.99 -6.84
C LEU A 107 16.97 3.03 -7.95
N LEU A 108 17.72 4.11 -7.72
CA LEU A 108 18.01 5.14 -8.71
C LEU A 108 19.46 5.07 -9.19
N MET A 109 20.39 4.82 -8.26
CA MET A 109 21.82 4.64 -8.56
C MET A 109 22.40 3.53 -7.69
N GLU A 110 23.29 2.72 -8.27
CA GLU A 110 24.14 1.78 -7.55
C GLU A 110 25.56 1.78 -8.13
N GLY A 111 26.56 1.90 -7.26
CA GLY A 111 27.98 1.88 -7.65
C GLY A 111 28.36 2.97 -8.66
N GLY A 112 27.72 4.14 -8.59
CA GLY A 112 27.93 5.26 -9.53
C GLY A 112 27.25 5.10 -10.89
N ASN A 113 26.45 4.05 -11.10
CA ASN A 113 25.72 3.80 -12.34
C ASN A 113 24.21 3.94 -12.11
N SER A 114 23.47 4.38 -13.13
CA SER A 114 22.00 4.36 -13.08
C SER A 114 21.52 2.94 -12.81
N ALA A 115 20.59 2.81 -11.86
CA ALA A 115 19.90 1.56 -11.61
C ALA A 115 18.53 1.54 -12.31
N SER A 116 17.98 0.35 -12.50
CA SER A 116 16.63 0.14 -13.02
C SER A 116 15.79 -0.56 -11.97
N SER A 117 14.50 -0.26 -11.91
CA SER A 117 13.55 -0.88 -11.01
C SER A 117 12.17 -0.91 -11.67
N THR A 118 11.37 -1.91 -11.35
CA THR A 118 9.96 -1.98 -11.78
C THR A 118 9.05 -1.20 -10.83
N ALA A 119 9.49 -0.83 -9.62
CA ALA A 119 8.66 -0.08 -8.69
C ALA A 119 8.52 1.38 -9.15
N PRO A 120 7.33 1.88 -9.49
CA PRO A 120 7.15 3.24 -10.04
C PRO A 120 7.46 4.34 -9.02
N VAL A 121 7.91 5.50 -9.50
CA VAL A 121 7.85 6.75 -8.72
C VAL A 121 6.55 7.46 -9.05
N VAL A 122 5.61 7.47 -8.11
CA VAL A 122 4.28 8.05 -8.29
C VAL A 122 4.36 9.56 -8.18
N ALA A 123 3.93 10.25 -9.24
CA ALA A 123 3.86 11.70 -9.30
C ALA A 123 2.96 12.26 -8.19
N GLY A 124 3.35 13.36 -7.54
CA GLY A 124 2.52 14.01 -6.53
C GLY A 124 2.32 13.23 -5.23
N ARG A 125 3.12 12.19 -4.97
CA ARG A 125 3.15 11.45 -3.70
C ARG A 125 4.45 11.74 -2.94
N PRO A 126 4.43 12.03 -1.63
CA PRO A 126 5.65 12.32 -0.87
C PRO A 126 6.60 11.11 -0.89
N ALA A 127 7.89 11.36 -0.79
CA ALA A 127 8.90 10.29 -0.80
C ALA A 127 10.06 10.58 0.14
N LEU A 128 10.76 9.52 0.53
CA LEU A 128 12.07 9.62 1.18
C LEU A 128 13.15 9.29 0.14
N LEU A 129 14.11 10.18 -0.10
CA LEU A 129 15.31 9.86 -0.89
C LEU A 129 16.49 9.61 0.06
N ARG A 130 17.10 8.42 -0.07
CA ARG A 130 18.23 7.98 0.76
C ARG A 130 19.49 7.91 -0.08
N VAL A 131 20.55 8.57 0.39
CA VAL A 131 21.89 8.51 -0.17
C VAL A 131 22.78 7.71 0.77
N PHE A 132 23.32 6.62 0.23
CA PHE A 132 24.26 5.74 0.89
C PHE A 132 25.67 6.12 0.48
N TYR A 133 26.58 6.04 1.43
CA TYR A 133 27.98 6.40 1.20
C TYR A 133 28.93 5.44 1.92
N SER A 134 30.19 5.48 1.50
CA SER A 134 31.33 4.95 2.22
C SER A 134 32.37 6.04 2.44
N VAL A 135 33.10 5.95 3.55
CA VAL A 135 34.14 6.90 3.93
C VAL A 135 35.49 6.17 3.98
N ASP A 136 36.55 6.79 3.44
CA ASP A 136 37.93 6.30 3.49
C ASP A 136 38.88 7.31 4.18
N GLY A 137 40.19 7.02 4.17
CA GLY A 137 41.20 7.84 4.84
C GLY A 137 41.42 9.24 4.25
N GLY A 138 40.84 9.56 3.10
CA GLY A 138 40.86 10.89 2.49
C GLY A 138 39.84 11.85 3.10
N TYR A 139 38.84 11.37 3.83
CA TYR A 139 37.86 12.23 4.47
C TYR A 139 38.44 12.87 5.74
N ASN A 140 38.37 14.20 5.79
CA ASN A 140 38.97 15.01 6.86
C ASN A 140 38.14 15.07 8.16
N GLY A 141 36.98 14.40 8.21
CA GLY A 141 36.08 14.41 9.38
C GLY A 141 35.28 15.72 9.57
N GLN A 142 35.41 16.70 8.68
CA GLN A 142 34.67 17.96 8.76
C GLN A 142 33.25 17.80 8.20
N PRO A 143 32.28 18.61 8.65
CA PRO A 143 30.91 18.54 8.15
C PRO A 143 30.84 18.63 6.62
N VAL A 144 29.97 17.82 6.02
CA VAL A 144 29.63 17.77 4.60
C VAL A 144 28.26 18.40 4.41
N VAL A 145 28.10 19.19 3.36
CA VAL A 145 26.79 19.62 2.85
C VAL A 145 26.35 18.60 1.81
N ALA A 146 25.32 17.82 2.14
CA ALA A 146 24.65 16.96 1.20
C ALA A 146 23.52 17.76 0.54
N ARG A 147 23.58 17.88 -0.79
CA ARG A 147 22.67 18.67 -1.60
C ARG A 147 21.92 17.76 -2.57
N LEU A 148 20.60 17.81 -2.53
CA LEU A 148 19.71 17.18 -3.49
C LEU A 148 19.03 18.28 -4.33
N THR A 149 19.12 18.18 -5.65
CA THR A 149 18.36 19.02 -6.59
C THR A 149 17.42 18.13 -7.38
N ILE A 150 16.14 18.49 -7.47
CA ILE A 150 15.13 17.79 -8.27
C ILE A 150 14.52 18.77 -9.28
N GLY A 151 14.58 18.44 -10.56
CA GLY A 151 14.07 19.26 -11.65
C GLY A 151 14.63 20.69 -11.60
N SER A 152 13.74 21.68 -11.69
CA SER A 152 14.07 23.10 -11.52
C SER A 152 13.83 23.62 -10.09
N GLY A 153 13.62 22.71 -9.12
CA GLY A 153 13.38 23.06 -7.73
C GLY A 153 14.62 23.68 -7.07
N GLN A 154 14.39 24.37 -5.95
CA GLN A 154 15.51 24.83 -5.11
C GLN A 154 16.24 23.62 -4.50
N PRO A 155 17.57 23.68 -4.34
CA PRO A 155 18.30 22.60 -3.70
C PRO A 155 17.83 22.37 -2.25
N ILE A 156 17.65 21.10 -1.89
CA ILE A 156 17.43 20.66 -0.52
C ILE A 156 18.81 20.32 0.05
N GLU A 157 19.20 20.99 1.12
CA GLU A 157 20.51 20.83 1.74
C GLU A 157 20.40 20.36 3.18
N MET A 158 21.31 19.48 3.58
CA MET A 158 21.57 19.15 4.97
C MET A 158 23.07 19.14 5.24
N GLN A 159 23.46 19.61 6.42
CA GLN A 159 24.84 19.59 6.85
C GLN A 159 25.03 18.55 7.95
N THR A 160 26.00 17.65 7.78
CA THR A 160 26.27 16.60 8.77
C THR A 160 27.71 16.10 8.69
N THR A 161 28.21 15.50 9.75
CA THR A 161 29.48 14.77 9.73
C THR A 161 29.21 13.31 9.37
N LEU A 162 29.97 12.78 8.42
CA LEU A 162 29.82 11.41 7.97
C LEU A 162 30.66 10.46 8.83
N SER A 163 30.14 9.26 9.08
CA SER A 163 30.88 8.22 9.81
C SER A 163 30.59 6.85 9.23
N GLY A 164 31.65 6.07 9.00
CA GLY A 164 31.54 4.69 8.52
C GLY A 164 30.84 4.55 7.17
N SER A 165 30.53 3.31 6.80
CA SER A 165 29.72 3.01 5.61
C SER A 165 28.24 2.88 6.00
N SER A 166 27.37 3.39 5.14
CA SER A 166 25.92 3.27 5.29
C SER A 166 25.42 1.83 5.17
N SER A 167 24.28 1.52 5.77
CA SER A 167 23.57 0.25 5.60
C SER A 167 22.06 0.45 5.42
N ALA A 168 21.44 -0.44 4.63
CA ALA A 168 20.02 -0.34 4.27
C ALA A 168 19.08 -0.33 5.49
N GLY A 169 19.38 -1.18 6.48
CA GLY A 169 18.58 -1.32 7.70
C GLY A 169 18.82 -0.26 8.78
N ASN A 170 19.64 0.77 8.53
CA ASN A 170 19.89 1.82 9.51
C ASN A 170 19.74 3.21 8.88
N LEU A 171 18.58 3.84 9.10
CA LEU A 171 18.28 5.21 8.64
C LEU A 171 19.32 6.23 9.14
N GLY A 172 19.85 6.05 10.35
CA GLY A 172 20.85 6.96 10.92
C GLY A 172 22.23 6.85 10.27
N SER A 173 22.44 5.87 9.39
CA SER A 173 23.68 5.71 8.63
C SER A 173 23.62 6.25 7.20
N THR A 174 22.46 6.74 6.77
CA THR A 174 22.23 7.31 5.43
C THR A 174 21.90 8.80 5.51
N LEU A 175 22.14 9.52 4.42
CA LEU A 175 21.63 10.88 4.26
C LEU A 175 20.21 10.77 3.72
N ASN A 176 19.24 11.31 4.44
CA ASN A 176 17.82 11.13 4.14
C ASN A 176 17.19 12.49 3.84
N PHE A 177 16.56 12.61 2.68
CA PHE A 177 15.85 13.81 2.23
C PHE A 177 14.36 13.50 2.13
N ASP A 178 13.55 14.27 2.87
CA ASP A 178 12.12 14.30 2.63
C ASP A 178 11.87 15.07 1.33
N VAL A 179 11.25 14.41 0.36
CA VAL A 179 10.97 14.96 -0.96
C VAL A 179 9.53 15.43 -1.01
N ASP A 180 9.35 16.72 -1.24
CA ASP A 180 8.03 17.33 -1.42
C ASP A 180 7.33 16.73 -2.66
N PRO A 181 6.07 16.29 -2.53
CA PRO A 181 5.30 15.72 -3.64
C PRO A 181 5.26 16.63 -4.89
N ALA A 182 5.31 17.96 -4.72
CA ALA A 182 5.28 18.92 -5.82
C ALA A 182 6.52 18.87 -6.71
N LEU A 183 7.63 18.30 -6.23
CA LEU A 183 8.86 18.10 -7.02
C LEU A 183 8.79 16.85 -7.90
N LEU A 184 7.98 15.86 -7.51
CA LEU A 184 7.82 14.61 -8.25
C LEU A 184 6.80 14.78 -9.36
N THR A 185 7.27 15.32 -10.48
CA THR A 185 6.50 15.51 -11.72
C THR A 185 7.12 14.71 -12.87
N PRO A 186 6.33 14.27 -13.88
CA PRO A 186 6.88 13.55 -15.02
C PRO A 186 8.04 14.29 -15.70
N GLY A 187 9.14 13.58 -15.94
CA GLY A 187 10.38 14.13 -16.50
C GLY A 187 11.26 14.90 -15.51
N ALA A 188 10.92 14.93 -14.22
CA ALA A 188 11.80 15.48 -13.20
C ALA A 188 13.09 14.65 -13.10
N GLY A 189 14.23 15.31 -13.28
CA GLY A 189 15.53 14.71 -12.99
C GLY A 189 15.95 14.95 -11.54
N TYR A 190 17.02 14.28 -11.12
CA TYR A 190 17.68 14.52 -9.84
C TYR A 190 19.19 14.62 -9.97
N ARG A 191 19.81 15.34 -9.01
CA ARG A 191 21.25 15.38 -8.80
C ARG A 191 21.57 15.46 -7.32
N VAL A 192 22.55 14.69 -6.90
CA VAL A 192 23.07 14.64 -5.53
C VAL A 192 24.54 15.05 -5.52
N GLU A 193 24.89 15.90 -4.57
CA GLU A 193 26.26 16.33 -4.32
C GLU A 193 26.61 16.24 -2.84
N LEU A 194 27.79 15.76 -2.52
CA LEU A 194 28.38 15.79 -1.19
C LEU A 194 29.55 16.78 -1.24
N LEU A 195 29.42 17.89 -0.52
CA LEU A 195 30.26 19.06 -0.68
C LEU A 195 30.93 19.50 0.63
N GLN A 196 32.09 20.14 0.52
CA GLN A 196 32.74 20.89 1.59
C GLN A 196 33.20 22.24 1.05
N ALA A 197 33.54 23.17 1.95
CA ALA A 197 34.20 24.41 1.55
C ALA A 197 35.51 24.09 0.82
N SER A 198 35.81 24.82 -0.25
CA SER A 198 36.87 24.46 -1.21
C SER A 198 38.28 24.49 -0.62
N GLU A 199 38.47 25.17 0.51
CA GLU A 199 39.71 25.14 1.29
C GLU A 199 39.92 23.84 2.09
N LEU A 200 38.86 23.04 2.28
CA LEU A 200 38.88 21.78 3.05
C LEU A 200 39.07 20.54 2.18
N THR A 201 38.98 20.67 0.85
CA THR A 201 38.99 19.54 -0.08
C THR A 201 39.68 19.87 -1.40
N SER A 202 40.22 18.86 -2.07
CA SER A 202 40.78 18.94 -3.42
C SER A 202 39.74 19.25 -4.49
N GLY A 203 38.46 18.94 -4.22
CA GLY A 203 37.34 19.09 -5.16
C GLY A 203 37.31 18.08 -6.31
N GLY A 204 38.29 17.18 -6.39
CA GLY A 204 38.44 16.22 -7.50
C GLY A 204 37.65 14.92 -7.35
N ASN A 205 36.87 14.75 -6.28
CA ASN A 205 36.20 13.49 -5.99
C ASN A 205 34.91 13.32 -6.80
N THR A 206 34.97 12.56 -7.89
CA THR A 206 33.80 12.25 -8.72
C THR A 206 32.80 11.30 -8.04
N GLY A 207 33.21 10.55 -7.02
CA GLY A 207 32.32 9.70 -6.21
C GLY A 207 31.40 10.48 -5.28
N ALA A 208 31.67 11.77 -5.07
CA ALA A 208 30.86 12.67 -4.26
C ALA A 208 29.79 13.42 -5.07
N ILE A 209 29.65 13.16 -6.38
CA ILE A 209 28.62 13.75 -7.25
C ILE A 209 27.92 12.67 -8.07
N TYR A 210 26.60 12.73 -8.18
CA TYR A 210 25.84 11.93 -9.13
C TYR A 210 24.59 12.66 -9.67
N PRO A 211 24.33 12.63 -11.00
CA PRO A 211 25.27 12.22 -12.04
C PRO A 211 26.43 13.22 -12.15
N SER A 212 27.51 12.83 -12.84
CA SER A 212 28.71 13.67 -13.02
C SER A 212 28.43 15.00 -13.73
N SER A 213 27.33 15.09 -14.48
CA SER A 213 26.82 16.33 -15.08
C SER A 213 25.31 16.22 -15.32
N GLY A 214 24.61 17.36 -15.37
CA GLY A 214 23.17 17.39 -15.62
C GLY A 214 22.37 16.73 -14.49
N GLN A 215 21.25 16.10 -14.83
CA GLN A 215 20.42 15.35 -13.89
C GLN A 215 20.15 13.95 -14.46
N ALA A 216 20.00 12.97 -13.58
CA ALA A 216 19.53 11.62 -13.94
C ALA A 216 18.00 11.60 -13.83
N ASP A 217 17.33 10.76 -14.60
CA ASP A 217 15.86 10.70 -14.59
C ASP A 217 15.35 10.03 -13.29
N LEU A 218 14.28 10.57 -12.70
CA LEU A 218 13.55 9.90 -11.62
C LEU A 218 12.52 8.89 -12.16
N ASP A 219 12.17 8.97 -13.45
CA ASP A 219 11.17 8.13 -14.11
C ASP A 219 9.82 8.19 -13.36
N VAL A 220 9.36 9.43 -13.18
CA VAL A 220 8.13 9.76 -12.45
C VAL A 220 6.93 9.51 -13.35
N GLU A 221 5.99 8.71 -12.85
CA GLU A 221 4.81 8.28 -13.56
C GLU A 221 3.53 8.83 -12.92
N VAL A 222 2.56 9.20 -13.76
CA VAL A 222 1.25 9.64 -13.29
C VAL A 222 0.45 8.41 -12.86
N GLY A 223 0.12 8.34 -11.57
CA GLY A 223 -0.75 7.32 -11.00
C GLY A 223 -2.21 7.73 -10.95
N GLY A 224 -2.84 7.45 -9.80
CA GLY A 224 -4.20 7.82 -9.48
C GLY A 224 -4.48 7.72 -7.99
N GLY A 225 -5.71 8.01 -7.61
CA GLY A 225 -6.19 7.84 -6.24
C GLY A 225 -6.87 6.49 -6.02
N LEU A 226 -7.18 6.20 -4.77
CA LEU A 226 -8.05 5.11 -4.37
C LEU A 226 -9.33 5.67 -3.75
N LYS A 227 -10.50 5.27 -4.28
CA LYS A 227 -11.80 5.58 -3.68
C LYS A 227 -12.40 4.30 -3.12
N VAL A 228 -12.68 4.30 -1.82
CA VAL A 228 -13.34 3.18 -1.14
C VAL A 228 -14.62 3.66 -0.47
N THR A 229 -15.74 3.07 -0.86
CA THR A 229 -16.99 3.15 -0.10
C THR A 229 -17.02 2.02 0.90
N LEU A 230 -16.85 2.38 2.16
CA LEU A 230 -16.96 1.49 3.30
C LEU A 230 -18.45 1.26 3.60
N VAL A 231 -18.90 0.01 3.50
CA VAL A 231 -20.29 -0.38 3.75
C VAL A 231 -20.41 -0.98 5.15
N PRO A 232 -20.93 -0.25 6.15
CA PRO A 232 -21.16 -0.83 7.46
C PRO A 232 -22.34 -1.78 7.40
N ILE A 233 -22.14 -3.05 7.75
CA ILE A 233 -23.18 -4.06 7.69
C ILE A 233 -23.78 -4.25 9.07
N GLN A 234 -25.09 -4.00 9.20
CA GLN A 234 -25.84 -4.34 10.39
C GLN A 234 -26.07 -5.85 10.41
N TYR A 235 -25.33 -6.54 11.29
CA TYR A 235 -25.35 -7.99 11.36
C TYR A 235 -26.52 -8.49 12.20
N ASN A 236 -27.48 -9.13 11.54
CA ASN A 236 -28.69 -9.71 12.11
C ASN A 236 -28.74 -11.24 11.92
N GLY A 237 -27.66 -11.88 11.45
CA GLY A 237 -27.60 -13.33 11.24
C GLY A 237 -27.82 -14.17 12.51
N ASP A 238 -27.61 -13.58 13.68
CA ASP A 238 -27.89 -14.13 15.01
C ASP A 238 -28.88 -13.27 15.82
N GLY A 239 -29.54 -12.30 15.17
CA GLY A 239 -30.46 -11.36 15.82
C GLY A 239 -29.81 -10.29 16.69
N SER A 240 -28.49 -10.14 16.68
CA SER A 240 -27.77 -9.18 17.53
C SER A 240 -27.89 -7.71 17.09
N GLY A 241 -28.06 -7.46 15.78
CA GLY A 241 -28.08 -6.12 15.22
C GLY A 241 -26.76 -5.36 15.35
N ARG A 242 -25.64 -6.08 15.53
CA ARG A 242 -24.30 -5.48 15.74
C ARG A 242 -23.90 -4.63 14.54
N MET A 243 -23.22 -3.54 14.85
CA MET A 243 -22.58 -2.65 13.88
C MET A 243 -21.06 -2.73 14.00
N PRO A 244 -20.32 -2.61 12.90
CA PRO A 244 -18.88 -2.45 12.92
C PRO A 244 -18.48 -1.03 13.39
N ASP A 245 -17.20 -0.86 13.72
CA ASP A 245 -16.66 0.45 14.11
C ASP A 245 -16.37 1.32 12.88
N THR A 246 -17.10 2.42 12.75
CA THR A 246 -16.88 3.47 11.74
C THR A 246 -16.54 4.80 12.39
N SER A 247 -15.94 4.78 13.57
CA SER A 247 -15.44 5.99 14.23
C SER A 247 -14.33 6.65 13.41
N ALA A 248 -14.14 7.96 13.59
CA ALA A 248 -13.12 8.71 12.86
C ALA A 248 -11.70 8.11 13.04
N GLY A 249 -11.40 7.56 14.21
CA GLY A 249 -10.10 6.90 14.46
C GLY A 249 -9.91 5.62 13.65
N GLN A 250 -10.95 4.78 13.53
CA GLN A 250 -10.89 3.57 12.72
C GLN A 250 -10.85 3.88 11.22
N LEU A 251 -11.66 4.85 10.76
CA LEU A 251 -11.60 5.32 9.37
C LEU A 251 -10.22 5.87 9.01
N LYS A 252 -9.61 6.64 9.92
CA LYS A 252 -8.25 7.14 9.72
C LYS A 252 -7.22 6.01 9.64
N ALA A 253 -7.39 4.94 10.41
CA ALA A 253 -6.50 3.78 10.32
C ALA A 253 -6.59 3.08 8.94
N TYR A 254 -7.79 2.98 8.35
CA TYR A 254 -7.95 2.53 6.96
C TYR A 254 -7.23 3.44 5.97
N GLU A 255 -7.49 4.74 6.02
CA GLU A 255 -6.81 5.72 5.15
C GLU A 255 -5.28 5.61 5.26
N ASP A 256 -4.76 5.57 6.49
CA ASP A 256 -3.32 5.55 6.76
C ASP A 256 -2.66 4.29 6.21
N LEU A 257 -3.26 3.10 6.38
CA LEU A 257 -2.63 1.87 5.89
C LEU A 257 -2.72 1.75 4.37
N PHE A 258 -3.85 2.12 3.76
CA PHE A 258 -3.95 2.20 2.29
C PHE A 258 -2.91 3.16 1.74
N PHE A 259 -2.82 4.37 2.29
CA PHE A 259 -1.83 5.34 1.85
C PHE A 259 -0.40 4.85 2.11
N ALA A 260 -0.13 4.15 3.21
CA ALA A 260 1.20 3.67 3.55
C ALA A 260 1.69 2.53 2.65
N MET A 261 0.80 1.67 2.12
CA MET A 261 1.18 0.53 1.29
C MET A 261 0.95 0.73 -0.21
N TYR A 262 -0.14 1.38 -0.63
CA TYR A 262 -0.50 1.41 -2.04
C TYR A 262 0.26 2.53 -2.81
N PRO A 263 0.54 2.31 -4.10
CA PRO A 263 1.16 3.29 -5.01
C PRO A 263 0.16 4.38 -5.46
N ILE A 264 -0.49 5.07 -4.52
CA ILE A 264 -1.59 6.01 -4.77
C ILE A 264 -1.22 7.43 -4.33
N THR A 265 -1.75 8.43 -5.03
CA THR A 265 -1.53 9.84 -4.69
C THR A 265 -2.44 10.31 -3.56
N ASP A 266 -3.62 9.72 -3.46
CA ASP A 266 -4.67 10.09 -2.52
C ASP A 266 -5.54 8.87 -2.19
N VAL A 267 -6.14 8.88 -1.01
CA VAL A 267 -7.12 7.87 -0.59
C VAL A 267 -8.36 8.56 -0.05
N GLN A 268 -9.52 8.17 -0.57
CA GLN A 268 -10.81 8.71 -0.17
C GLN A 268 -11.68 7.58 0.36
N ILE A 269 -11.99 7.63 1.66
CA ILE A 269 -12.90 6.69 2.29
C ILE A 269 -14.21 7.40 2.61
N SER A 270 -15.30 6.90 2.01
CA SER A 270 -16.65 7.33 2.36
C SER A 270 -17.36 6.22 3.13
N VAL A 271 -18.29 6.59 4.02
CA VAL A 271 -19.11 5.61 4.75
C VAL A 271 -20.51 5.63 4.19
N ARG A 272 -20.97 4.50 3.67
CA ARG A 272 -22.32 4.32 3.16
C ARG A 272 -23.34 4.25 4.29
N GLN A 273 -24.62 4.48 3.98
CA GLN A 273 -25.71 4.00 4.82
C GLN A 273 -25.58 2.48 5.06
N ALA A 274 -25.88 2.07 6.30
CA ALA A 274 -25.78 0.69 6.73
C ALA A 274 -26.57 -0.29 5.86
N PHE A 275 -25.98 -1.45 5.59
CA PHE A 275 -26.58 -2.55 4.85
C PHE A 275 -27.04 -3.64 5.82
N ASN A 276 -28.30 -4.03 5.77
CA ASN A 276 -28.84 -5.03 6.68
C ASN A 276 -28.54 -6.44 6.15
N TRP A 277 -27.95 -7.29 6.99
CA TRP A 277 -27.66 -8.68 6.64
C TRP A 277 -28.19 -9.65 7.69
N SER A 278 -29.08 -10.55 7.30
CA SER A 278 -29.76 -11.48 8.23
C SER A 278 -29.38 -12.94 8.03
N GLN A 279 -28.39 -13.25 7.19
CA GLN A 279 -27.88 -14.61 7.02
C GLN A 279 -26.64 -14.83 7.89
N SER A 280 -26.44 -16.06 8.35
CA SER A 280 -25.26 -16.43 9.13
C SER A 280 -24.00 -16.37 8.26
N VAL A 281 -22.94 -15.76 8.80
CA VAL A 281 -21.57 -15.80 8.25
C VAL A 281 -20.68 -16.44 9.31
N GLN A 282 -20.14 -17.62 9.02
CA GLN A 282 -19.41 -18.45 9.96
C GLN A 282 -17.90 -18.34 9.75
N ALA A 283 -17.15 -18.52 10.85
CA ALA A 283 -15.69 -18.42 10.86
C ALA A 283 -14.99 -19.33 9.83
N GLY A 284 -15.55 -20.51 9.56
CA GLY A 284 -15.01 -21.46 8.58
C GLY A 284 -15.35 -21.16 7.11
N GLY A 285 -15.91 -19.99 6.79
CA GLY A 285 -16.16 -19.56 5.40
C GLY A 285 -17.60 -19.74 4.90
N ASN A 286 -18.45 -20.48 5.61
CA ASN A 286 -19.86 -20.60 5.24
C ASN A 286 -20.58 -19.23 5.32
N GLY A 287 -21.30 -18.86 4.26
CA GLY A 287 -22.06 -17.60 4.18
C GLY A 287 -21.29 -16.40 3.61
N TRP A 288 -19.96 -16.47 3.52
CA TRP A 288 -19.12 -15.37 3.00
C TRP A 288 -19.44 -15.01 1.55
N ASN A 289 -19.54 -16.00 0.66
CA ASN A 289 -19.87 -15.78 -0.75
C ASN A 289 -21.22 -15.07 -0.93
N ASN A 290 -22.23 -15.42 -0.13
CA ASN A 290 -23.54 -14.80 -0.21
C ASN A 290 -23.47 -13.32 0.15
N LEU A 291 -22.72 -12.97 1.21
CA LEU A 291 -22.56 -11.59 1.63
C LEU A 291 -21.72 -10.79 0.62
N LEU A 292 -20.63 -11.37 0.10
CA LEU A 292 -19.79 -10.73 -0.91
C LEU A 292 -20.61 -10.40 -2.18
N ASN A 293 -21.37 -11.38 -2.69
CA ASN A 293 -22.26 -11.17 -3.84
C ASN A 293 -23.27 -10.05 -3.57
N ALA A 294 -23.83 -10.00 -2.35
CA ALA A 294 -24.76 -8.94 -1.97
C ALA A 294 -24.11 -7.55 -1.96
N ILE A 295 -22.84 -7.41 -1.58
CA ILE A 295 -22.11 -6.15 -1.63
C ILE A 295 -21.75 -5.76 -3.08
N ALA A 296 -21.41 -6.72 -3.94
CA ALA A 296 -21.23 -6.44 -5.37
C ALA A 296 -22.54 -6.01 -6.05
N ASP A 297 -23.66 -6.62 -5.70
CA ASP A 297 -24.98 -6.20 -6.17
C ASP A 297 -25.35 -4.82 -5.61
N LEU A 298 -25.01 -4.53 -4.36
CA LEU A 298 -25.20 -3.22 -3.75
C LEU A 298 -24.45 -2.12 -4.51
N ARG A 299 -23.17 -2.36 -4.81
CA ARG A 299 -22.33 -1.44 -5.62
C ARG A 299 -22.96 -1.14 -6.98
N GLN A 300 -23.44 -2.18 -7.67
CA GLN A 300 -24.12 -2.02 -8.96
C GLN A 300 -25.42 -1.22 -8.81
N ASN A 301 -26.21 -1.49 -7.77
CA ASN A 301 -27.48 -0.78 -7.52
C ASN A 301 -27.27 0.70 -7.17
N ASP A 302 -26.17 1.03 -6.50
CA ASP A 302 -25.79 2.41 -6.20
C ASP A 302 -25.23 3.13 -7.44
N ASN A 303 -25.04 2.43 -8.56
CA ASN A 303 -24.38 2.94 -9.78
C ASN A 303 -23.02 3.56 -9.48
N ALA A 304 -22.21 2.86 -8.68
CA ALA A 304 -20.89 3.35 -8.28
C ALA A 304 -20.00 3.61 -9.51
N PRO A 305 -19.19 4.69 -9.50
CA PRO A 305 -18.15 4.91 -10.48
C PRO A 305 -17.20 3.71 -10.61
N PHE A 306 -16.65 3.52 -11.81
CA PHE A 306 -15.75 2.41 -12.09
C PHE A 306 -14.50 2.38 -11.20
N ASP A 307 -13.98 3.54 -10.86
CA ASP A 307 -12.80 3.74 -10.00
C ASP A 307 -13.12 3.70 -8.49
N GLU A 308 -14.37 3.38 -8.13
CA GLU A 308 -14.82 3.27 -6.74
C GLU A 308 -15.00 1.81 -6.31
N TYR A 309 -14.32 1.44 -5.22
CA TYR A 309 -14.34 0.09 -4.63
C TYR A 309 -15.30 0.03 -3.45
N TYR A 310 -16.04 -1.07 -3.31
CA TYR A 310 -16.92 -1.29 -2.16
C TYR A 310 -16.30 -2.29 -1.20
N TYR A 311 -16.11 -1.89 0.06
CA TYR A 311 -15.62 -2.78 1.11
C TYR A 311 -16.65 -2.89 2.23
N GLY A 312 -17.29 -4.05 2.35
CA GLY A 312 -18.29 -4.33 3.38
C GLY A 312 -17.66 -4.81 4.67
N ILE A 313 -17.94 -4.13 5.79
CA ILE A 313 -17.41 -4.50 7.10
C ILE A 313 -18.53 -4.97 8.04
N PHE A 314 -18.31 -6.04 8.80
CA PHE A 314 -19.33 -6.64 9.67
C PHE A 314 -18.73 -7.32 10.91
N ASN A 315 -19.52 -7.42 11.99
CA ASN A 315 -19.13 -8.08 13.24
C ASN A 315 -20.00 -9.33 13.50
N PRO A 316 -19.55 -10.52 13.04
CA PRO A 316 -20.34 -11.76 13.13
C PRO A 316 -20.39 -12.37 14.53
N ALA A 317 -19.57 -11.88 15.47
CA ALA A 317 -19.57 -12.21 16.88
C ALA A 317 -19.28 -10.95 17.72
N ASP A 318 -19.24 -11.08 19.05
CA ASP A 318 -18.97 -9.95 19.95
C ASP A 318 -17.50 -9.50 19.95
N SER A 319 -16.57 -10.36 19.52
CA SER A 319 -15.13 -10.04 19.47
C SER A 319 -14.41 -10.87 18.41
N PHE A 320 -13.25 -10.40 17.98
CA PHE A 320 -12.37 -11.17 17.08
C PHE A 320 -12.01 -12.53 17.70
N ASN A 321 -11.63 -12.56 18.97
CA ASN A 321 -11.23 -13.78 19.66
C ASN A 321 -12.35 -14.82 19.74
N SER A 322 -13.60 -14.40 19.93
CA SER A 322 -14.74 -15.33 19.94
C SER A 322 -15.09 -15.85 18.55
N TYR A 323 -14.82 -15.09 17.49
CA TYR A 323 -15.02 -15.55 16.12
C TYR A 323 -13.87 -16.44 15.62
N CYS A 324 -12.64 -16.13 16.01
CA CYS A 324 -11.41 -16.70 15.43
C CYS A 324 -10.63 -17.65 16.36
N SER A 325 -11.23 -18.13 17.46
CA SER A 325 -10.54 -18.95 18.47
C SER A 325 -9.88 -20.24 17.96
N GLY A 326 -10.30 -20.75 16.79
CA GLY A 326 -9.74 -21.93 16.12
C GLY A 326 -9.21 -21.66 14.72
N GLY A 327 -8.92 -20.39 14.39
CA GLY A 327 -8.73 -19.91 13.02
C GLY A 327 -10.05 -19.50 12.37
N CYS A 328 -9.97 -18.57 11.43
CA CYS A 328 -11.15 -18.02 10.75
C CYS A 328 -10.77 -17.42 9.39
N VAL A 329 -11.78 -17.24 8.54
CA VAL A 329 -11.75 -16.29 7.44
C VAL A 329 -11.98 -14.89 8.01
N THR A 330 -11.13 -13.93 7.63
CA THR A 330 -11.25 -12.53 8.06
C THR A 330 -11.72 -11.62 6.94
N GLY A 331 -11.52 -12.00 5.68
CA GLY A 331 -11.89 -11.25 4.49
C GLY A 331 -12.22 -12.14 3.31
N LEU A 332 -12.92 -11.57 2.32
CA LEU A 332 -13.12 -12.16 1.01
C LEU A 332 -13.36 -11.07 -0.04
N GLY A 333 -12.56 -11.07 -1.10
CA GLY A 333 -12.67 -10.16 -2.23
C GLY A 333 -12.72 -10.90 -3.57
N PHE A 334 -13.36 -10.26 -4.56
CA PHE A 334 -13.25 -10.72 -5.93
C PHE A 334 -11.87 -10.43 -6.52
N VAL A 335 -11.37 -11.37 -7.31
CA VAL A 335 -10.19 -11.19 -8.16
C VAL A 335 -10.65 -11.15 -9.62
N GLY A 336 -10.65 -9.96 -10.22
CA GLY A 336 -11.11 -9.75 -11.59
C GLY A 336 -10.08 -9.08 -12.49
N GLY A 337 -10.32 -9.18 -13.80
CA GLY A 337 -9.53 -8.47 -14.81
C GLY A 337 -9.70 -6.95 -14.73
N PRO A 338 -8.83 -6.16 -15.38
CA PRO A 338 -8.85 -4.70 -15.32
C PRO A 338 -10.19 -4.07 -15.65
N SER A 339 -10.96 -4.65 -16.58
CA SER A 339 -12.27 -4.14 -17.01
C SER A 339 -13.46 -4.75 -16.24
N ASP A 340 -13.24 -5.61 -15.27
CA ASP A 340 -14.30 -6.29 -14.53
C ASP A 340 -14.80 -5.45 -13.36
N ASP A 341 -15.75 -4.56 -13.66
CA ASP A 341 -16.37 -3.67 -12.67
C ASP A 341 -17.00 -4.42 -11.49
N SER A 342 -17.52 -5.63 -11.72
CA SER A 342 -18.14 -6.43 -10.65
C SER A 342 -17.12 -6.93 -9.62
N SER A 343 -15.84 -6.95 -9.99
CA SER A 343 -14.75 -7.36 -9.11
C SER A 343 -14.28 -6.28 -8.14
N HIS A 344 -14.83 -5.06 -8.20
CA HIS A 344 -14.48 -3.96 -7.29
C HIS A 344 -15.28 -4.00 -5.98
N ALA A 345 -15.48 -5.21 -5.45
CA ALA A 345 -16.18 -5.46 -4.21
C ALA A 345 -15.45 -6.49 -3.35
N ALA A 346 -15.39 -6.21 -2.06
CA ALA A 346 -14.79 -7.04 -1.04
C ALA A 346 -15.56 -6.93 0.28
N ILE A 347 -15.35 -7.89 1.17
CA ILE A 347 -15.90 -7.88 2.53
C ILE A 347 -14.85 -8.31 3.55
N GLY A 348 -15.00 -7.88 4.80
CA GLY A 348 -14.17 -8.34 5.90
C GLY A 348 -14.77 -8.10 7.28
N VAL A 349 -14.17 -8.72 8.28
CA VAL A 349 -14.57 -8.51 9.67
C VAL A 349 -14.23 -7.08 10.11
N GLY A 350 -15.18 -6.41 10.76
CA GLY A 350 -15.13 -5.00 11.14
C GLY A 350 -14.79 -4.75 12.62
N PHE A 351 -14.09 -5.68 13.26
CA PHE A 351 -13.64 -5.50 14.65
C PHE A 351 -12.61 -4.36 14.69
N SER A 352 -12.75 -3.43 15.64
CA SER A 352 -11.84 -2.28 15.78
C SER A 352 -10.38 -2.72 15.93
N GLY A 353 -9.46 -1.95 15.37
CA GLY A 353 -8.02 -2.19 15.44
C GLY A 353 -7.40 -2.63 14.11
N GLY A 354 -6.10 -2.98 14.16
CA GLY A 354 -5.28 -3.21 12.97
C GLY A 354 -5.73 -4.37 12.08
N THR A 355 -6.22 -5.47 12.65
CA THR A 355 -6.57 -6.68 11.87
C THR A 355 -7.63 -6.42 10.80
N SER A 356 -8.64 -5.59 11.08
CA SER A 356 -9.67 -5.25 10.09
C SER A 356 -9.14 -4.34 8.99
N VAL A 357 -8.13 -3.53 9.31
CA VAL A 357 -7.41 -2.64 8.40
C VAL A 357 -6.47 -3.44 7.49
N ASP A 358 -5.67 -4.34 8.06
CA ASP A 358 -4.80 -5.27 7.33
C ASP A 358 -5.60 -6.14 6.36
N THR A 359 -6.77 -6.62 6.82
CA THR A 359 -7.69 -7.35 5.95
C THR A 359 -8.17 -6.49 4.79
N ALA A 360 -8.53 -5.22 5.02
CA ALA A 360 -9.01 -4.37 3.93
C ALA A 360 -7.97 -4.14 2.83
N VAL A 361 -6.70 -3.90 3.19
CA VAL A 361 -5.64 -3.71 2.20
C VAL A 361 -5.38 -4.99 1.40
N HIS A 362 -5.56 -6.17 2.01
CA HIS A 362 -5.50 -7.46 1.33
C HIS A 362 -6.68 -7.66 0.37
N GLU A 363 -7.91 -7.49 0.84
CA GLU A 363 -9.10 -7.78 0.03
C GLU A 363 -9.32 -6.75 -1.09
N VAL A 364 -9.00 -5.49 -0.85
CA VAL A 364 -8.98 -4.49 -1.94
C VAL A 364 -7.81 -4.77 -2.90
N GLY A 365 -6.76 -5.47 -2.45
CA GLY A 365 -5.68 -5.95 -3.29
C GLY A 365 -6.19 -7.01 -4.28
N HIS A 366 -7.05 -7.92 -3.83
CA HIS A 366 -7.79 -8.81 -4.72
C HIS A 366 -8.61 -8.06 -5.76
N ASN A 367 -9.30 -6.99 -5.36
CA ASN A 367 -10.07 -6.16 -6.30
C ASN A 367 -9.17 -5.40 -7.31
N HIS A 368 -7.88 -5.24 -7.00
CA HIS A 368 -6.89 -4.78 -7.97
C HIS A 368 -6.38 -5.91 -8.90
N GLY A 369 -6.98 -7.09 -8.83
CA GLY A 369 -6.66 -8.27 -9.61
C GLY A 369 -5.45 -9.03 -9.06
N ARG A 370 -5.08 -8.85 -7.79
CA ARG A 370 -3.92 -9.52 -7.20
C ARG A 370 -4.31 -10.87 -6.61
N PRO A 371 -3.76 -12.00 -7.10
CA PRO A 371 -3.87 -13.28 -6.40
C PRO A 371 -2.95 -13.30 -5.17
N HIS A 372 -3.06 -14.37 -4.36
CA HIS A 372 -2.22 -14.52 -3.18
C HIS A 372 -0.74 -14.65 -3.52
N ALA A 373 0.14 -14.06 -2.73
CA ALA A 373 1.58 -14.31 -2.81
C ALA A 373 1.93 -15.69 -2.20
N PRO A 374 2.93 -16.41 -2.75
CA PRO A 374 3.23 -17.80 -2.40
C PRO A 374 3.95 -17.91 -1.05
N CYS A 375 3.19 -17.96 0.04
CA CYS A 375 3.68 -18.34 1.37
C CYS A 375 2.98 -19.60 1.87
N GLY A 376 3.76 -20.64 2.16
CA GLY A 376 3.21 -21.97 2.49
C GLY A 376 2.44 -22.59 1.32
N ASN A 377 1.39 -23.36 1.64
CA ASN A 377 0.56 -24.07 0.67
C ASN A 377 -0.73 -23.30 0.35
N VAL A 378 -0.62 -22.00 0.04
CA VAL A 378 -1.79 -21.18 -0.27
C VAL A 378 -2.40 -21.58 -1.62
N SER A 379 -3.71 -21.73 -1.65
CA SER A 379 -4.45 -22.02 -2.90
C SER A 379 -4.54 -20.76 -3.76
N GLY A 380 -4.41 -20.92 -5.08
CA GLY A 380 -4.45 -19.80 -6.01
C GLY A 380 -3.25 -18.85 -5.89
N ALA A 381 -2.10 -19.36 -5.42
CA ALA A 381 -0.87 -18.60 -5.38
C ALA A 381 -0.53 -18.03 -6.77
N ASP A 382 -0.09 -16.76 -6.81
CA ASP A 382 0.41 -16.13 -8.02
C ASP A 382 1.72 -16.80 -8.44
N GLY A 383 1.65 -17.63 -9.49
CA GLY A 383 2.81 -18.30 -10.06
C GLY A 383 3.83 -17.35 -10.70
N SER A 384 3.48 -16.08 -10.90
CA SER A 384 4.38 -15.04 -11.40
C SER A 384 5.07 -14.25 -10.29
N TYR A 385 4.67 -14.44 -9.03
CA TYR A 385 5.31 -13.77 -7.90
C TYR A 385 6.77 -14.22 -7.79
N PRO A 386 7.75 -13.29 -7.85
CA PRO A 386 9.14 -13.66 -8.12
C PRO A 386 9.90 -14.16 -6.89
N TYR A 387 9.40 -13.92 -5.68
CA TYR A 387 10.13 -14.21 -4.45
C TYR A 387 9.56 -15.39 -3.68
N SER A 388 10.44 -16.32 -3.31
CA SER A 388 10.08 -17.49 -2.51
C SER A 388 9.52 -17.07 -1.15
N ASN A 389 8.54 -17.81 -0.65
CA ASN A 389 7.96 -17.59 0.67
C ASN A 389 7.41 -16.17 0.86
N ALA A 390 6.91 -15.56 -0.22
CA ALA A 390 6.36 -14.21 -0.25
C ALA A 390 7.26 -13.13 0.38
N THR A 391 8.59 -13.22 0.29
CA THR A 391 9.47 -12.10 0.73
C THR A 391 9.26 -10.87 -0.16
N LEU A 392 9.67 -9.68 0.32
CA LEU A 392 9.29 -8.41 -0.33
C LEU A 392 10.08 -8.04 -1.59
N GLY A 393 11.22 -8.71 -1.82
CA GLY A 393 12.19 -8.34 -2.86
C GLY A 393 13.12 -7.19 -2.45
N VAL A 394 12.54 -6.07 -2.03
CA VAL A 394 13.26 -4.84 -1.66
C VAL A 394 12.89 -4.33 -0.27
N TRP A 395 13.61 -3.32 0.23
CA TRP A 395 13.25 -2.69 1.50
C TRP A 395 11.92 -1.95 1.40
N GLY A 396 11.08 -2.10 2.42
CA GLY A 396 9.89 -1.27 2.59
C GLY A 396 10.16 -0.08 3.50
N PHE A 397 9.36 0.97 3.35
CA PHE A 397 9.38 2.15 4.22
C PHE A 397 7.98 2.74 4.38
N ASN A 398 7.52 2.88 5.63
CA ASN A 398 6.26 3.55 5.93
C ASN A 398 6.51 5.05 6.12
N LEU A 399 6.04 5.86 5.16
CA LEU A 399 6.19 7.32 5.17
C LEU A 399 5.50 8.00 6.38
N LEU A 400 4.47 7.37 6.96
CA LEU A 400 3.72 7.93 8.08
C LEU A 400 4.39 7.68 9.42
N SER A 401 4.96 6.48 9.61
CA SER A 401 5.60 6.08 10.89
C SER A 401 7.12 6.20 10.90
N GLY A 402 7.76 6.32 9.72
CA GLY A 402 9.21 6.28 9.57
C GLY A 402 9.82 4.87 9.73
N GLN A 403 9.01 3.81 9.71
CA GLN A 403 9.47 2.45 9.90
C GLN A 403 10.08 1.85 8.62
N LEU A 404 11.21 1.17 8.77
CA LEU A 404 11.80 0.31 7.72
C LEU A 404 11.30 -1.14 7.84
N TYR A 405 11.12 -1.78 6.69
CA TYR A 405 10.68 -3.17 6.56
C TYR A 405 11.74 -3.96 5.81
N GLY A 406 12.39 -4.91 6.49
CA GLY A 406 13.45 -5.73 5.91
C GLY A 406 12.88 -6.73 4.89
N PRO A 407 13.46 -6.88 3.70
CA PRO A 407 12.89 -7.70 2.62
C PRO A 407 12.69 -9.17 3.00
N ASN A 408 13.54 -9.71 3.88
CA ASN A 408 13.49 -11.11 4.32
C ASN A 408 12.72 -11.30 5.64
N ASP A 409 12.51 -10.23 6.40
CA ASP A 409 11.89 -10.27 7.72
C ASP A 409 10.36 -10.11 7.65
N TYR A 410 9.87 -9.57 6.53
CA TYR A 410 8.46 -9.32 6.27
C TYR A 410 7.97 -10.16 5.08
N ARG A 411 6.65 -10.21 4.93
CA ARG A 411 5.96 -10.99 3.91
C ARG A 411 5.01 -10.10 3.15
N ASP A 412 4.79 -10.40 1.88
CA ASP A 412 3.89 -9.63 1.04
C ASP A 412 2.48 -9.62 1.62
N MET A 413 1.84 -8.45 1.57
CA MET A 413 0.51 -8.23 2.13
C MET A 413 -0.57 -9.09 1.48
N MET A 414 -0.35 -9.63 0.26
CA MET A 414 -1.23 -10.62 -0.37
C MET A 414 -0.91 -12.07 0.04
N SER A 415 -0.01 -12.29 1.00
CA SER A 415 0.20 -13.60 1.62
C SER A 415 -0.58 -13.71 2.93
N TYR A 416 -0.66 -14.93 3.49
CA TYR A 416 -1.17 -15.18 4.84
C TYR A 416 -0.06 -15.26 5.89
N CYS A 417 1.13 -14.80 5.57
CA CYS A 417 2.27 -14.86 6.46
C CYS A 417 2.57 -13.50 7.07
N ASP A 418 3.05 -13.53 8.30
CA ASP A 418 3.35 -12.35 9.09
C ASP A 418 4.87 -12.17 9.28
N PRO A 419 5.32 -10.94 9.58
CA PRO A 419 4.55 -9.69 9.53
C PRO A 419 4.35 -9.17 8.08
N PRO A 420 3.20 -8.56 7.75
CA PRO A 420 2.91 -8.14 6.39
C PRO A 420 3.50 -6.76 6.04
N TRP A 421 3.91 -6.61 4.79
CA TRP A 421 4.19 -5.34 4.10
C TRP A 421 4.01 -5.54 2.59
N ILE A 422 3.89 -4.47 1.81
CA ILE A 422 3.79 -4.61 0.34
C ILE A 422 5.17 -4.92 -0.29
N SER A 423 5.22 -5.89 -1.21
CA SER A 423 6.41 -6.12 -2.07
C SER A 423 6.49 -5.13 -3.22
N ASP A 424 7.68 -4.95 -3.81
CA ASP A 424 7.81 -4.16 -5.05
C ASP A 424 6.98 -4.73 -6.21
N TYR A 425 6.87 -6.06 -6.30
CA TYR A 425 6.07 -6.73 -7.30
C TYR A 425 4.58 -6.36 -7.21
N GLN A 426 3.98 -6.44 -6.01
CA GLN A 426 2.57 -6.07 -5.87
C GLN A 426 2.38 -4.55 -5.93
N TYR A 427 3.37 -3.76 -5.49
CA TYR A 427 3.35 -2.31 -5.63
C TYR A 427 3.28 -1.90 -7.11
N ASP A 428 4.11 -2.48 -7.99
CA ASP A 428 4.04 -2.29 -9.45
C ASP A 428 2.68 -2.70 -10.02
N LYS A 429 2.20 -3.91 -9.70
CA LYS A 429 0.92 -4.41 -10.26
C LYS A 429 -0.32 -3.68 -9.77
N ILE A 430 -0.30 -3.17 -8.54
CA ILE A 430 -1.38 -2.31 -8.05
C ILE A 430 -1.31 -0.95 -8.75
N PHE A 431 -0.12 -0.41 -9.02
CA PHE A 431 0.02 0.86 -9.74
C PHE A 431 -0.54 0.78 -11.17
N GLU A 432 -0.19 -0.27 -11.92
CA GLU A 432 -0.75 -0.53 -13.26
C GLU A 432 -2.29 -0.55 -13.22
N ARG A 433 -2.87 -1.19 -12.18
CA ARG A 433 -4.31 -1.24 -12.01
C ARG A 433 -4.91 0.11 -11.65
N VAL A 434 -4.30 0.85 -10.73
CA VAL A 434 -4.73 2.20 -10.33
C VAL A 434 -4.73 3.14 -11.55
N GLN A 435 -3.67 3.11 -12.35
CA GLN A 435 -3.60 3.87 -13.60
C GLN A 435 -4.74 3.49 -14.55
N PHE A 436 -5.02 2.19 -14.71
CA PHE A 436 -6.10 1.72 -15.56
C PHE A 436 -7.46 2.23 -15.08
N THR A 437 -7.81 2.03 -13.80
CA THR A 437 -9.13 2.36 -13.28
C THR A 437 -9.39 3.86 -13.23
N ASN A 438 -8.38 4.67 -12.88
CA ASN A 438 -8.50 6.13 -12.84
C ASN A 438 -8.54 6.76 -14.24
N ASN A 439 -7.98 6.10 -15.27
CA ASN A 439 -8.05 6.58 -16.66
C ASN A 439 -9.14 5.90 -17.49
N ALA A 440 -9.91 4.99 -16.91
CA ALA A 440 -10.99 4.29 -17.59
C ALA A 440 -12.14 5.26 -17.87
N SER A 441 -12.14 5.88 -19.04
CA SER A 441 -13.37 6.46 -19.58
C SER A 441 -14.24 5.33 -20.10
N ILE A 442 -15.22 4.86 -19.33
CA ILE A 442 -16.23 3.93 -19.88
C ILE A 442 -17.08 4.71 -20.88
N GLN A 443 -16.71 4.64 -22.15
CA GLN A 443 -17.52 5.16 -23.25
C GLN A 443 -18.58 4.12 -23.59
N VAL A 444 -19.75 4.19 -22.94
CA VAL A 444 -20.93 3.46 -23.41
C VAL A 444 -21.46 4.19 -24.66
N PRO A 445 -21.47 3.57 -25.85
CA PRO A 445 -22.04 4.19 -27.04
C PRO A 445 -23.47 4.67 -26.75
N PRO A 446 -23.90 5.87 -27.19
CA PRO A 446 -25.25 6.37 -26.91
C PRO A 446 -26.38 5.40 -27.26
N SER A 447 -26.15 4.52 -28.23
CA SER A 447 -27.08 3.46 -28.64
C SER A 447 -27.23 2.30 -27.65
N MET A 448 -26.34 2.18 -26.65
CA MET A 448 -26.35 1.14 -25.62
C MET A 448 -26.76 1.65 -24.23
N GLN A 449 -27.04 2.95 -24.11
CA GLN A 449 -27.48 3.61 -22.88
C GLN A 449 -28.98 3.40 -22.65
N ASN A 450 -29.42 3.35 -21.38
CA ASN A 450 -30.83 3.16 -20.96
C ASN A 450 -31.52 1.90 -21.53
N LEU A 451 -30.73 0.90 -21.88
CA LEU A 451 -31.23 -0.42 -22.23
C LEU A 451 -31.15 -1.33 -21.01
N THR A 452 -32.22 -2.09 -20.80
CA THR A 452 -32.25 -3.18 -19.82
C THR A 452 -31.70 -4.43 -20.50
N TRP A 453 -30.63 -4.96 -19.94
CA TRP A 453 -29.90 -6.12 -20.42
C TRP A 453 -30.27 -7.33 -19.56
N ASP A 454 -30.85 -8.34 -20.19
CA ASP A 454 -31.02 -9.65 -19.57
C ASP A 454 -29.63 -10.25 -19.34
N ARG A 455 -29.31 -10.55 -18.09
CA ARG A 455 -28.04 -11.16 -17.70
C ARG A 455 -28.20 -12.66 -17.53
N VAL A 456 -27.16 -13.39 -17.90
CA VAL A 456 -27.09 -14.82 -17.73
C VAL A 456 -25.70 -15.17 -17.22
N GLU A 457 -25.63 -15.81 -16.07
CA GLU A 457 -24.42 -16.40 -15.53
C GLU A 457 -24.15 -17.74 -16.22
N LEU A 458 -22.92 -17.95 -16.67
CA LEU A 458 -22.49 -19.22 -17.25
C LEU A 458 -21.71 -20.01 -16.22
N GLY A 459 -22.31 -21.08 -15.71
CA GLY A 459 -21.67 -21.99 -14.78
C GLY A 459 -20.56 -22.83 -15.45
N PRO A 460 -19.69 -23.47 -14.65
CA PRO A 460 -18.53 -24.24 -15.13
C PRO A 460 -18.85 -25.37 -16.11
N ASN A 461 -20.10 -25.85 -16.10
CA ASN A 461 -20.60 -26.92 -16.96
C ASN A 461 -21.39 -26.40 -18.18
N GLY A 462 -21.32 -25.09 -18.47
CA GLY A 462 -22.08 -24.44 -19.54
C GLY A 462 -23.56 -24.23 -19.21
N THR A 463 -23.96 -24.42 -17.95
CA THR A 463 -25.32 -24.16 -17.49
C THR A 463 -25.56 -22.66 -17.35
N THR A 464 -26.60 -22.15 -18.01
CA THR A 464 -27.01 -20.75 -17.95
C THR A 464 -27.96 -20.51 -16.79
N THR A 465 -27.60 -19.65 -15.83
CA THR A 465 -28.49 -19.18 -14.77
C THR A 465 -28.95 -17.76 -15.09
N PRO A 466 -30.26 -17.49 -15.29
CA PRO A 466 -30.74 -16.14 -15.48
C PRO A 466 -30.44 -15.29 -14.24
N MET A 467 -29.84 -14.13 -14.44
CA MET A 467 -29.63 -13.12 -13.40
C MET A 467 -30.64 -11.99 -13.55
N SER A 468 -30.77 -11.17 -12.51
CA SER A 468 -31.53 -9.92 -12.58
C SER A 468 -31.00 -9.04 -13.72
N ALA A 469 -31.93 -8.52 -14.52
CA ALA A 469 -31.57 -7.66 -15.65
C ALA A 469 -30.94 -6.35 -15.16
N ILE A 470 -29.91 -5.88 -15.84
CA ILE A 470 -29.22 -4.63 -15.51
C ILE A 470 -29.65 -3.52 -16.47
N THR A 471 -29.96 -2.33 -15.95
CA THR A 471 -30.15 -1.16 -16.79
C THR A 471 -28.93 -0.27 -16.63
N MET A 472 -28.18 -0.05 -17.71
CA MET A 472 -27.05 0.87 -17.67
C MET A 472 -27.57 2.30 -17.77
N HIS A 473 -27.50 3.03 -16.65
CA HIS A 473 -27.93 4.42 -16.55
C HIS A 473 -26.79 5.41 -16.87
N HIS A 474 -27.17 6.62 -17.27
CA HIS A 474 -26.25 7.72 -17.56
C HIS A 474 -25.52 8.15 -16.27
N PRO A 475 -24.25 8.63 -16.34
CA PRO A 475 -23.60 9.29 -15.21
C PRO A 475 -24.34 10.55 -14.73
#